data_AF-A0A547E1L0-F1
#
_entry.id   AF-A0A547E1L0-F1
#
_cell.length_a   1.000
_cell.length_b   1.000
_cell.length_c   1.000
_cell.angle_alpha   90.00
_cell.angle_beta   90.00
_cell.angle_gamma   90.00
#
_symmetry.space_group_name_H-M   'P 1'
#
loop_
_entity.id
_entity.type
_entity.pdbx_description
1 polymer ?
#
loop_
_entity_poly.entity_id
_entity_poly.type
_entity_poly.pdbx_seq_one_letter_code
_entity_poly.pdbx_strand_id
1 'polypeptide(L)'
;MNEDKFFSVDVSNDIHILNLHETLEQAKQSCLNGATEAYEFADDMDDHESYEAYDLPYAVYGVVLGRAKSDIRPLTDEERESELFGEAEQVIEPPTLVENNGWISVKDRLPEIRKEVLITNNFIMIAQFNGESWFKPGGFLGIQPVYGVTHWQPLPEPPKEEK
;
A
#
# COMPACT_ATOMS: atom_id res chain seq x y z
N MET A 1 -1.00 -3.30 13.01
CA MET A 1 -1.32 -4.00 11.75
C MET A 1 -1.37 -2.95 10.66
N ASN A 2 -0.40 -2.95 9.74
CA ASN A 2 -0.57 -2.23 8.47
C ASN A 2 -1.45 -3.12 7.60
N GLU A 3 -2.75 -2.88 7.64
CA GLU A 3 -3.63 -3.35 6.57
C GLU A 3 -3.24 -2.58 5.33
N ASP A 4 -2.72 -3.29 4.33
CA ASP A 4 -2.50 -2.71 3.00
C ASP A 4 -3.84 -2.10 2.55
N LYS A 5 -3.87 -0.79 2.30
CA LYS A 5 -5.05 -0.11 1.76
C LYS A 5 -4.89 0.01 0.25
N PHE A 6 -5.98 -0.20 -0.46
CA PHE A 6 -6.03 -0.12 -1.91
C PHE A 6 -6.95 1.03 -2.30
N PHE A 7 -6.77 1.56 -3.51
CA PHE A 7 -7.63 2.61 -4.02
C PHE A 7 -8.06 2.32 -5.46
N SER A 8 -9.21 2.87 -5.83
CA SER A 8 -9.63 3.03 -7.22
C SER A 8 -10.12 4.46 -7.45
N VAL A 9 -10.06 4.91 -8.68
CA VAL A 9 -10.70 6.14 -9.12
C VAL A 9 -11.97 5.76 -9.87
N ASP A 10 -13.09 6.30 -9.40
CA ASP A 10 -14.37 6.20 -10.08
C ASP A 10 -14.50 7.35 -11.08
N VAL A 11 -14.73 6.99 -12.35
CA VAL A 11 -14.81 7.89 -13.49
C VAL A 11 -16.21 7.88 -14.12
N SER A 12 -17.20 7.23 -13.51
CA SER A 12 -18.57 7.16 -14.05
C SER A 12 -19.34 8.50 -13.97
N ASN A 13 -18.74 9.50 -13.35
CA ASN A 13 -19.31 10.84 -13.18
C ASN A 13 -18.28 11.90 -13.58
N ASP A 14 -18.73 13.11 -13.86
CA ASP A 14 -17.90 14.29 -14.21
C ASP A 14 -16.82 14.68 -13.16
N ILE A 15 -16.82 14.02 -12.01
CA ILE A 15 -15.85 14.20 -10.94
C ILE A 15 -15.19 12.86 -10.66
N HIS A 16 -13.88 12.79 -10.84
CA HIS A 16 -13.09 11.61 -10.48
C HIS A 16 -13.00 11.45 -8.96
N ILE A 17 -13.64 10.40 -8.43
CA ILE A 17 -13.71 10.14 -6.97
C ILE A 17 -12.73 9.04 -6.59
N LEU A 18 -11.88 9.31 -5.60
CA LEU A 18 -10.98 8.31 -5.03
C LEU A 18 -11.71 7.47 -3.96
N ASN A 19 -11.83 6.17 -4.22
CA ASN A 19 -12.43 5.18 -3.33
C ASN A 19 -11.35 4.31 -2.68
N LEU A 20 -11.51 4.00 -1.39
CA LEU A 20 -10.61 3.13 -0.63
C LEU A 20 -11.20 1.73 -0.48
N HIS A 21 -10.34 0.70 -0.58
CA HIS A 21 -10.73 -0.71 -0.56
C HIS A 21 -9.86 -1.51 0.41
N GLU A 22 -10.41 -2.62 0.91
CA GLU A 22 -9.72 -3.55 1.80
C GLU A 22 -8.82 -4.53 1.04
N THR A 23 -9.14 -4.82 -0.22
CA THR A 23 -8.39 -5.75 -1.07
C THR A 23 -8.08 -5.17 -2.45
N LEU A 24 -7.00 -5.67 -3.06
CA LEU A 24 -6.64 -5.30 -4.44
C LEU A 24 -7.74 -5.69 -5.45
N GLU A 25 -8.39 -6.84 -5.24
CA GLU A 25 -9.44 -7.31 -6.15
C GLU A 25 -10.69 -6.43 -6.10
N GLN A 26 -11.06 -5.93 -4.91
CA GLN A 26 -12.13 -4.92 -4.81
C GLN A 26 -11.77 -3.63 -5.55
N ALA A 27 -10.54 -3.13 -5.39
CA ALA A 27 -10.09 -1.93 -6.09
C ALA A 27 -10.09 -2.10 -7.63
N LYS A 28 -9.60 -3.25 -8.12
CA LYS A 28 -9.66 -3.62 -9.54
C LYS A 28 -11.09 -3.64 -10.06
N GLN A 29 -11.98 -4.33 -9.35
CA GLN A 29 -13.37 -4.47 -9.78
C GLN A 29 -14.10 -3.13 -9.75
N SER A 30 -13.89 -2.32 -8.72
CA SER A 30 -14.50 -0.99 -8.61
C SER A 30 -14.03 -0.06 -9.73
N CYS A 31 -12.74 -0.07 -10.06
CA CYS A 31 -12.20 0.68 -11.19
C CYS A 31 -12.81 0.24 -12.53
N LEU A 32 -12.91 -1.08 -12.74
CA LEU A 32 -13.48 -1.63 -13.97
C LEU A 32 -14.96 -1.26 -14.11
N ASN A 33 -15.73 -1.31 -13.03
CA ASN A 33 -17.14 -0.92 -13.04
C ASN A 33 -17.29 0.56 -13.45
N GLY A 34 -16.55 1.47 -12.80
CA GLY A 34 -16.61 2.90 -13.12
C GLY A 34 -16.20 3.21 -14.57
N ALA A 35 -15.16 2.54 -15.07
CA ALA A 35 -14.74 2.67 -16.47
C ALA A 35 -15.77 2.12 -17.47
N THR A 36 -16.49 1.06 -17.10
CA THR A 36 -17.54 0.45 -17.92
C THR A 36 -18.77 1.34 -17.97
N GLU A 37 -19.20 1.88 -16.83
CA GLU A 37 -20.33 2.82 -16.75
C GLU A 37 -20.06 4.09 -17.56
N ALA A 38 -18.85 4.66 -17.45
CA ALA A 38 -18.45 5.81 -18.27
C ALA A 38 -18.42 5.50 -19.78
N TYR A 39 -17.96 4.30 -20.15
CA TYR A 39 -17.97 3.85 -21.54
C TYR A 39 -19.40 3.69 -22.08
N GLU A 40 -20.31 3.08 -21.31
CA GLU A 40 -21.71 2.90 -21.68
C GLU A 40 -22.42 4.25 -21.84
N PHE A 41 -22.14 5.21 -20.97
CA PHE A 41 -22.65 6.58 -21.10
C PHE A 41 -22.13 7.27 -22.37
N ALA A 42 -20.86 7.09 -22.71
CA ALA A 42 -20.28 7.63 -23.94
C ALA A 42 -20.89 7.00 -25.20
N ASP A 43 -21.23 5.70 -25.17
CA ASP A 43 -21.94 5.00 -26.25
C ASP A 43 -23.36 5.58 -26.46
N ASP A 44 -24.09 5.82 -25.36
CA ASP A 44 -25.41 6.45 -25.40
C ASP A 44 -25.39 7.89 -25.93
N MET A 45 -24.28 8.62 -25.70
CA MET A 45 -24.09 10.01 -26.12
C MET A 45 -23.36 10.18 -27.46
N ASP A 46 -22.83 9.10 -28.05
CA ASP A 46 -21.93 9.12 -29.22
C ASP A 46 -20.71 10.05 -29.00
N ASP A 47 -20.16 10.04 -27.78
CA ASP A 47 -19.08 10.95 -27.32
C ASP A 47 -17.85 10.18 -26.78
N HIS A 48 -17.38 9.20 -27.56
CA HIS A 48 -16.19 8.43 -27.21
C HIS A 48 -14.89 9.27 -27.18
N GLU A 49 -14.82 10.38 -27.92
CA GLU A 49 -13.66 11.27 -27.92
C GLU A 49 -13.45 11.87 -26.52
N SER A 50 -14.52 12.31 -25.86
CA SER A 50 -14.44 12.82 -24.49
C SER A 50 -14.05 11.73 -23.50
N TYR A 51 -14.65 10.54 -23.60
CA TYR A 51 -14.30 9.41 -22.73
C TYR A 51 -12.82 9.03 -22.83
N GLU A 52 -12.28 8.90 -24.04
CA GLU A 52 -10.87 8.54 -24.26
C GLU A 52 -9.90 9.63 -23.76
N ALA A 53 -10.29 10.91 -23.88
CA ALA A 53 -9.45 12.03 -23.50
C ALA A 53 -9.50 12.35 -21.99
N TYR A 54 -10.67 12.18 -21.35
CA TYR A 54 -10.93 12.73 -20.01
C TYR A 54 -11.27 11.70 -18.94
N ASP A 55 -11.89 10.56 -19.27
CA ASP A 55 -12.32 9.59 -18.25
C ASP A 55 -11.37 8.41 -18.16
N LEU A 56 -11.13 7.73 -19.29
CA LEU A 56 -10.33 6.52 -19.37
C LEU A 56 -8.90 6.68 -18.79
N PRO A 57 -8.16 7.80 -19.03
CA PRO A 57 -6.83 7.98 -18.45
C PRO A 57 -6.81 8.04 -16.91
N TYR A 58 -7.94 8.38 -16.30
CA TYR A 58 -8.08 8.49 -14.85
C TYR A 58 -8.72 7.26 -14.22
N ALA A 59 -9.19 6.29 -15.00
CA ALA A 59 -9.66 5.00 -14.52
C ALA A 59 -8.47 4.15 -14.01
N VAL A 60 -7.97 4.49 -12.83
CA VAL A 60 -6.79 3.86 -12.23
C VAL A 60 -7.12 3.22 -10.88
N TYR A 61 -6.37 2.17 -10.55
CA TYR A 61 -6.40 1.53 -9.24
C TYR A 61 -4.98 1.24 -8.76
N GLY A 62 -4.80 1.07 -7.45
CA GLY A 62 -3.48 0.80 -6.93
C GLY A 62 -3.44 0.53 -5.43
N VAL A 63 -2.21 0.42 -4.93
CA VAL A 63 -1.88 0.25 -3.51
C VAL A 63 -1.48 1.60 -2.94
N VAL A 64 -1.96 1.91 -1.73
CA VAL A 64 -1.57 3.13 -1.02
C VAL A 64 -0.17 2.94 -0.43
N LEU A 65 0.81 3.71 -0.91
CA LEU A 65 2.23 3.57 -0.52
C LEU A 65 2.66 4.42 0.67
N GLY A 66 1.84 5.41 1.06
CA GLY A 66 2.13 6.32 2.15
C GLY A 66 0.88 6.81 2.84
N ARG A 67 1.04 7.32 4.06
CA ARG A 67 -0.04 7.90 4.85
C ARG A 67 0.48 8.94 5.83
N ALA A 68 -0.41 9.82 6.27
CA ALA A 68 -0.14 10.64 7.45
C ALA A 68 -0.26 9.79 8.72
N LYS A 69 0.65 10.01 9.68
CA LYS A 69 0.58 9.43 11.02
C LYS A 69 0.89 10.53 12.04
N SER A 70 0.03 10.64 13.05
CA SER A 70 0.33 11.39 14.27
C SER A 70 0.83 10.42 15.33
N ASP A 71 1.85 10.84 16.07
CA ASP A 71 2.27 10.15 17.28
C ASP A 71 1.53 10.73 18.49
N ILE A 72 1.48 9.95 19.55
CA ILE A 72 0.86 10.34 20.81
C ILE A 72 1.94 10.28 21.88
N ARG A 73 2.07 11.36 22.64
CA ARG A 73 3.01 11.44 23.77
C ARG A 73 2.32 11.96 25.03
N PRO A 74 2.85 11.67 26.23
CA PRO A 74 2.40 12.33 27.45
C PRO A 74 2.71 13.82 27.41
N LEU A 75 1.96 14.61 28.18
CA LEU A 75 2.28 16.03 28.40
C LEU A 75 3.64 16.18 29.09
N THR A 76 4.35 17.27 28.78
CA THR A 76 5.48 17.74 29.57
C THR A 76 5.01 18.35 30.89
N ASP A 77 5.90 18.52 31.87
CA ASP A 77 5.53 19.15 33.14
C ASP A 77 5.02 20.58 32.95
N GLU A 78 5.61 21.35 32.03
CA GLU A 78 5.15 22.70 31.68
C GLU A 78 3.74 22.70 31.05
N GLU A 79 3.44 21.73 30.18
CA GLU A 79 2.10 21.58 29.58
C GLU A 79 1.06 21.15 30.62
N ARG A 80 1.43 20.32 31.61
CA ARG A 80 0.54 19.89 32.70
C ARG A 80 0.20 21.02 33.66
N GLU A 81 1.13 21.94 33.89
CA GLU A 81 0.91 23.12 34.73
C GLU A 81 0.13 24.22 34.00
N SER A 82 -0.06 24.09 32.68
CA SER A 82 -0.80 25.04 31.85
C SER A 82 -2.31 24.76 31.89
N GLU A 83 -3.11 25.79 32.17
CA GLU A 83 -4.58 25.70 32.13
C GLU A 83 -5.15 25.40 30.73
N LEU A 84 -4.33 25.54 29.66
CA LEU A 84 -4.72 25.26 28.28
C LEU A 84 -5.02 23.78 28.01
N PHE A 85 -4.37 22.87 28.73
CA PHE A 85 -4.51 21.42 28.49
C PHE A 85 -5.49 20.74 29.45
N GLY A 86 -6.01 21.46 30.45
CA GLY A 86 -7.06 20.99 31.34
C GLY A 86 -6.75 19.62 31.96
N GLU A 87 -7.63 18.65 31.74
CA GLU A 87 -7.49 17.26 32.24
C GLU A 87 -6.83 16.31 31.23
N ALA A 88 -6.31 16.81 30.11
CA ALA A 88 -5.68 15.95 29.11
C ALA A 88 -4.36 15.37 29.65
N GLU A 89 -4.17 14.06 29.53
CA GLU A 89 -2.94 13.37 29.93
C GLU A 89 -1.96 13.12 28.76
N GLN A 90 -2.44 13.29 27.52
CA GLN A 90 -1.67 13.04 26.30
C GLN A 90 -1.92 14.13 25.25
N VAL A 91 -0.91 14.37 24.42
CA VAL A 91 -0.97 15.28 23.27
C VAL A 91 -0.82 14.46 21.99
N ILE A 92 -1.68 14.74 21.01
CA ILE A 92 -1.55 14.23 19.64
C ILE A 92 -0.65 15.20 18.89
N GLU A 93 0.48 14.71 18.41
CA GLU A 93 1.43 15.52 17.66
C GLU A 93 0.93 15.82 16.23
N PRO A 94 1.40 16.92 15.61
CA PRO A 94 1.13 17.20 14.21
C PRO A 94 1.46 15.99 13.32
N PRO A 95 0.64 15.70 12.31
CA PRO A 95 0.85 14.53 11.47
C PRO A 95 2.14 14.66 10.67
N THR A 96 2.86 13.55 10.54
CA THR A 96 4.01 13.41 9.63
C THR A 96 3.66 12.42 8.52
N LEU A 97 4.25 12.61 7.34
CA LEU A 97 4.11 11.66 6.24
C LEU A 97 5.03 10.47 6.49
N VAL A 98 4.47 9.28 6.32
CA VAL A 98 5.20 8.01 6.38
C VAL A 98 5.00 7.31 5.04
N GLU A 99 6.07 7.20 4.27
CA GLU A 99 6.12 6.42 3.04
C GLU A 99 6.83 5.10 3.29
N ASN A 100 6.23 4.03 2.77
CA ASN A 100 6.76 2.69 2.95
C ASN A 100 7.26 2.07 1.63
N ASN A 101 6.86 2.63 0.48
CA ASN A 101 7.23 2.10 -0.85
C ASN A 101 7.01 0.57 -0.99
N GLY A 102 6.00 0.04 -0.29
CA GLY A 102 5.67 -1.39 -0.26
C GLY A 102 6.45 -2.28 0.73
N TRP A 103 7.36 -1.75 1.55
CA TRP A 103 8.18 -2.55 2.48
C TRP A 103 7.49 -2.93 3.79
N ILE A 104 7.08 -4.17 3.95
CA ILE A 104 6.41 -4.62 5.17
C ILE A 104 7.44 -4.92 6.26
N SER A 105 7.38 -4.24 7.40
CA SER A 105 8.23 -4.54 8.56
C SER A 105 7.93 -5.95 9.09
N VAL A 106 8.97 -6.72 9.40
CA VAL A 106 8.79 -8.07 10.00
C VAL A 106 8.11 -8.02 11.37
N LYS A 107 8.08 -6.85 12.02
CA LYS A 107 7.33 -6.61 13.27
C LYS A 107 5.85 -6.37 13.02
N ASP A 108 5.48 -5.86 11.85
CA ASP A 108 4.09 -5.61 11.48
C ASP A 108 3.41 -6.89 11.00
N ARG A 109 4.06 -7.62 10.08
CA ARG A 109 3.56 -8.87 9.49
C ARG A 109 4.70 -9.67 8.87
N LEU A 110 4.67 -10.99 9.01
CA LEU A 110 5.56 -11.93 8.31
C LEU A 110 4.90 -12.42 7.01
N PRO A 111 5.69 -12.79 5.98
CA PRO A 111 5.12 -13.35 4.76
C PRO A 111 4.54 -14.74 5.01
N GLU A 112 3.74 -15.23 4.06
CA GLU A 112 3.32 -16.63 4.05
C GLU A 112 4.54 -17.57 4.05
N ILE A 113 4.42 -18.69 4.77
CA ILE A 113 5.50 -19.67 4.90
C ILE A 113 5.94 -20.17 3.52
N ARG A 114 7.25 -20.16 3.26
CA ARG A 114 7.91 -20.56 2.01
C ARG A 114 7.53 -19.73 0.77
N LYS A 115 6.81 -18.61 0.93
CA LYS A 115 6.62 -17.66 -0.16
C LYS A 115 7.93 -16.94 -0.45
N GLU A 116 8.29 -16.86 -1.73
CA GLU A 116 9.44 -16.07 -2.16
C GLU A 116 9.09 -14.59 -2.12
N VAL A 117 9.95 -13.82 -1.46
CA VAL A 117 9.79 -12.38 -1.25
C VAL A 117 11.13 -11.69 -1.38
N LEU A 118 11.11 -10.40 -1.72
CA LEU A 118 12.27 -9.53 -1.54
C LEU A 118 12.38 -9.19 -0.06
N ILE A 119 13.59 -9.17 0.47
CA ILE A 119 13.90 -8.79 1.84
C ILE A 119 14.96 -7.68 1.88
N THR A 120 15.08 -7.00 3.03
CA THR A 120 16.22 -6.13 3.32
C THR A 120 16.85 -6.38 4.69
N ASN A 121 18.17 -6.50 4.70
CA ASN A 121 19.02 -6.67 5.89
C ASN A 121 20.35 -5.88 5.77
N ASN A 122 20.29 -4.69 5.15
CA ASN A 122 21.40 -3.91 4.55
C ASN A 122 21.68 -4.24 3.08
N PHE A 123 21.19 -5.37 2.58
CA PHE A 123 21.18 -5.73 1.16
C PHE A 123 19.75 -6.08 0.73
N ILE A 124 19.43 -5.90 -0.55
CA ILE A 124 18.17 -6.37 -1.14
C ILE A 124 18.41 -7.73 -1.79
N MET A 125 17.60 -8.73 -1.44
CA MET A 125 17.71 -10.09 -2.00
C MET A 125 16.40 -10.87 -1.89
N ILE A 126 16.30 -11.99 -2.60
CA ILE A 126 15.17 -12.92 -2.51
C ILE A 126 15.42 -13.93 -1.38
N ALA A 127 14.42 -14.14 -0.54
CA ALA A 127 14.43 -15.13 0.54
C ALA A 127 13.02 -15.69 0.82
N GLN A 128 12.97 -16.68 1.69
CA GLN A 128 11.76 -17.32 2.20
C GLN A 128 11.79 -17.36 3.73
N PHE A 129 10.61 -17.39 4.36
CA PHE A 129 10.44 -17.57 5.80
C PHE A 129 9.79 -18.94 6.09
N ASN A 130 10.31 -19.72 7.04
CA ASN A 130 9.76 -21.07 7.36
C ASN A 130 8.86 -21.11 8.61
N GLY A 131 8.62 -19.98 9.27
CA GLY A 131 7.93 -19.92 10.57
C GLY A 131 8.86 -19.59 11.73
N GLU A 132 10.17 -19.87 11.59
CA GLU A 132 11.17 -19.64 12.63
C GLU A 132 12.32 -18.76 12.15
N SER A 133 12.76 -18.95 10.90
CA SER A 133 13.96 -18.33 10.35
C SER A 133 13.82 -18.01 8.86
N TRP A 134 14.65 -17.08 8.41
CA TRP A 134 14.78 -16.69 7.01
C TRP A 134 15.89 -17.50 6.33
N PHE A 135 15.67 -17.86 5.08
CA PHE A 135 16.63 -18.61 4.30
C PHE A 135 16.50 -18.30 2.81
N LYS A 136 17.57 -18.55 2.05
CA LYS A 136 17.58 -18.44 0.59
C LYS A 136 18.03 -19.75 -0.05
N PRO A 137 17.56 -20.06 -1.27
CA PRO A 137 18.17 -21.11 -2.08
C PRO A 137 19.64 -20.74 -2.37
N GLY A 138 20.58 -21.54 -1.88
CA GLY A 138 22.03 -21.32 -2.00
C GLY A 138 22.68 -22.04 -3.17
N GLY A 139 21.90 -22.49 -4.17
CA GLY A 139 22.40 -23.26 -5.31
C GLY A 139 23.09 -24.56 -4.85
N PHE A 140 24.35 -24.75 -5.23
CA PHE A 140 25.15 -25.95 -4.92
C PHE A 140 25.33 -26.22 -3.42
N LEU A 141 25.25 -25.19 -2.56
CA LEU A 141 25.46 -25.30 -1.11
C LEU A 141 24.15 -25.59 -0.33
N GLY A 142 23.02 -25.81 -1.01
CA GLY A 142 21.74 -26.08 -0.36
C GLY A 142 21.09 -24.82 0.23
N ILE A 143 20.44 -24.93 1.38
CA ILE A 143 19.71 -23.84 2.03
C ILE A 143 20.67 -22.98 2.87
N GLN A 144 20.71 -21.67 2.62
CA GLN A 144 21.53 -20.74 3.40
C GLN A 144 20.66 -19.89 4.33
N PRO A 145 20.96 -19.82 5.64
CA PRO A 145 20.22 -18.94 6.55
C PRO A 145 20.51 -17.47 6.24
N VAL A 146 19.51 -16.63 6.48
CA VAL A 146 19.60 -15.17 6.33
C VAL A 146 19.27 -14.52 7.66
N TYR A 147 20.13 -13.61 8.11
CA TYR A 147 20.00 -12.94 9.40
C TYR A 147 19.74 -11.44 9.22
N GLY A 148 19.19 -10.81 10.25
CA GLY A 148 19.01 -9.36 10.30
C GLY A 148 17.94 -8.80 9.37
N VAL A 149 16.98 -9.63 8.93
CA VAL A 149 15.88 -9.19 8.07
C VAL A 149 15.00 -8.20 8.82
N THR A 150 14.83 -7.00 8.25
CA THR A 150 14.04 -5.92 8.87
C THR A 150 12.70 -5.72 8.16
N HIS A 151 12.68 -5.79 6.83
CA HIS A 151 11.48 -5.61 6.02
C HIS A 151 11.47 -6.59 4.84
N TRP A 152 10.28 -6.83 4.28
CA TRP A 152 10.07 -7.63 3.07
C TRP A 152 9.02 -7.02 2.15
N GLN A 153 9.01 -7.39 0.87
CA GLN A 153 7.96 -7.05 -0.08
C GLN A 153 7.69 -8.26 -1.00
N PRO A 154 6.48 -8.41 -1.58
CA PRO A 154 6.23 -9.39 -2.63
C PRO A 154 7.22 -9.23 -3.79
N LEU A 155 7.50 -10.32 -4.52
CA LEU A 155 8.24 -10.20 -5.77
C LEU A 155 7.44 -9.36 -6.78
N PRO A 156 8.06 -8.40 -7.49
CA PRO A 156 7.40 -7.72 -8.58
C PRO A 156 7.05 -8.72 -9.69
N GLU A 157 5.91 -8.52 -10.35
CA GLU A 157 5.60 -9.29 -11.55
C GLU A 157 6.65 -8.98 -12.63
N PRO A 158 7.18 -10.00 -13.33
CA PRO A 158 8.06 -9.75 -14.45
C PRO A 158 7.31 -8.93 -15.51
N PRO A 159 7.99 -8.01 -16.23
CA PRO A 159 7.38 -7.28 -17.31
C PRO A 159 6.83 -8.28 -18.34
N LYS A 160 5.57 -8.08 -18.75
CA LYS A 160 4.98 -8.86 -19.83
C LYS A 160 5.63 -8.41 -21.14
N GLU A 161 6.13 -9.37 -21.93
CA GLU A 161 6.57 -9.06 -23.28
C GLU A 161 5.38 -8.49 -24.07
N GLU A 162 5.53 -7.28 -24.60
CA GLU A 162 4.56 -6.73 -25.55
C GLU A 162 4.52 -7.68 -26.77
N LYS A 163 3.33 -8.23 -27.05
CA LYS A 163 3.09 -9.04 -28.25
C LYS A 163 2.85 -8.14 -29.45
#